data_AF-A0AAN5R6N2-F1
#
_entry.id   AF-A0AAN5R6N2-F1
#
_cell.length_a   1.000
_cell.length_b   1.000
_cell.length_c   1.000
_cell.angle_alpha   90.00
_cell.angle_beta   90.00
_cell.angle_gamma   90.00
#
_symmetry.space_group_name_H-M   'P 1'
#
loop_
_entity.id
_entity.type
_entity.pdbx_description
1 polymer ?
#
loop_
_entity_poly.entity_id
_entity_poly.type
_entity_poly.pdbx_seq_one_letter_code
_entity_poly.pdbx_strand_id
1 'polypeptide(L)'
;MNIQHERILSLCERLNLSAIATNYSYLAQEAATHNQGFSDFLESVLTVELQEKQYRSRTLLTKMAGFPMIKTIDDFDFKFASGVPKNKIRELTSLAFIERQE
;
A
#
# COMPACT_ATOMS: atom_id res chain seq x y z
N MET A 1 -8.11 -27.88 16.26
CA MET A 1 -8.41 -27.28 14.95
C MET A 1 -9.50 -26.24 15.15
N ASN A 2 -9.21 -24.97 14.88
CA ASN A 2 -10.19 -23.91 15.06
C ASN A 2 -11.06 -23.83 13.79
N ILE A 3 -12.25 -24.43 13.82
CA ILE A 3 -13.18 -24.52 12.68
C ILE A 3 -13.49 -23.13 12.10
N GLN A 4 -13.45 -22.09 12.94
CA GLN A 4 -13.65 -20.71 12.49
C GLN A 4 -12.50 -20.21 11.62
N HIS A 5 -11.24 -20.58 11.92
CA HIS A 5 -10.07 -20.20 11.13
C HIS A 5 -10.14 -20.76 9.71
N GLU A 6 -10.47 -22.05 9.55
CA GLU A 6 -10.61 -22.68 8.24
C GLU A 6 -11.76 -22.08 7.41
N ARG A 7 -12.88 -21.75 8.06
CA ARG A 7 -13.99 -21.06 7.39
C ARG A 7 -13.59 -19.67 6.91
N ILE A 8 -12.83 -18.91 7.70
CA ILE A 8 -12.33 -17.59 7.29
C ILE A 8 -11.37 -17.73 6.11
N LEU A 9 -10.41 -18.66 6.17
CA LEU A 9 -9.46 -18.88 5.09
C LEU A 9 -10.17 -19.27 3.78
N SER A 10 -11.12 -20.20 3.83
CA SER A 10 -11.87 -20.60 2.62
C SER A 10 -12.72 -19.47 2.03
N LEU A 11 -13.27 -18.57 2.85
CA LEU A 11 -13.95 -17.36 2.38
C LEU A 11 -12.96 -16.38 1.75
N CYS A 12 -11.80 -16.17 2.38
CA CYS A 12 -10.75 -15.33 1.85
C CYS A 12 -10.23 -15.84 0.50
N GLU A 13 -10.06 -17.14 0.33
CA GLU A 13 -9.68 -17.73 -0.96
C GLU A 13 -10.72 -17.46 -2.05
N ARG A 14 -12.01 -17.71 -1.75
CA ARG A 14 -13.11 -17.48 -2.71
C ARG A 14 -13.25 -16.01 -3.13
N LEU A 15 -12.95 -15.09 -2.22
CA LEU A 15 -13.05 -13.65 -2.44
C LEU A 15 -11.73 -13.01 -2.91
N ASN A 16 -10.67 -13.80 -3.12
CA ASN A 16 -9.31 -13.33 -3.42
C ASN A 16 -8.81 -12.28 -2.41
N LEU A 17 -9.04 -12.53 -1.11
CA LEU A 17 -8.63 -11.68 0.02
C LEU A 17 -7.34 -12.20 0.66
N SER A 18 -6.25 -12.13 -0.07
CA SER A 18 -4.98 -12.77 0.33
C SER A 18 -4.26 -12.09 1.49
N ALA A 19 -4.44 -10.78 1.67
CA ALA A 19 -3.83 -10.08 2.79
C ALA A 19 -4.54 -10.44 4.09
N ILE A 20 -5.87 -10.47 4.05
CA ILE A 20 -6.70 -10.87 5.19
C ILE A 20 -6.40 -12.32 5.59
N ALA A 21 -6.31 -13.26 4.64
CA ALA A 21 -6.00 -14.66 4.94
C ALA A 21 -4.74 -14.83 5.80
N THR A 22 -3.73 -13.99 5.57
CA THR A 22 -2.46 -14.04 6.29
C THR A 22 -2.47 -13.22 7.59
N ASN A 23 -3.10 -12.03 7.56
CA ASN A 23 -2.92 -11.02 8.60
C ASN A 23 -4.10 -10.91 9.58
N TYR A 24 -5.26 -11.52 9.32
CA TYR A 24 -6.45 -11.30 10.15
C TYR A 24 -6.25 -11.73 11.61
N SER A 25 -5.46 -12.78 11.85
CA SER A 25 -5.19 -13.30 13.19
C SER A 25 -4.38 -12.30 14.03
N TYR A 26 -3.38 -11.69 13.42
CA TYR A 26 -2.58 -10.62 14.00
C TYR A 26 -3.45 -9.38 14.27
N LEU A 27 -4.22 -8.93 13.28
CA LEU A 27 -5.10 -7.76 13.42
C LEU A 27 -6.18 -7.98 14.49
N ALA A 28 -6.69 -9.21 14.63
CA ALA A 28 -7.67 -9.52 15.67
C ALA A 28 -7.05 -9.48 17.07
N GLN A 29 -5.80 -9.92 17.21
CA GLN A 29 -5.05 -9.83 18.47
C GLN A 29 -4.70 -8.37 18.81
N GLU A 30 -4.31 -7.58 17.83
CA GLU A 30 -4.05 -6.15 17.97
C GLU A 30 -5.30 -5.40 18.42
N ALA A 31 -6.44 -5.63 17.75
CA ALA A 31 -7.72 -5.04 18.14
C ALA A 31 -8.15 -5.43 19.56
N ALA A 32 -7.93 -6.69 19.96
CA ALA A 32 -8.19 -7.15 21.32
C ALA A 32 -7.27 -6.48 22.35
N THR A 33 -6.00 -6.24 22.00
CA THR A 33 -5.02 -5.60 22.89
C THR A 33 -5.30 -4.11 23.07
N HIS A 34 -5.69 -3.43 21.99
CA HIS A 34 -5.99 -2.00 21.99
C HIS A 34 -7.45 -1.68 22.35
N ASN A 35 -8.24 -2.70 22.67
CA ASN A 35 -9.67 -2.59 22.98
C ASN A 35 -10.44 -1.77 21.91
N GLN A 36 -10.07 -1.99 20.64
CA GLN A 36 -10.65 -1.31 19.49
C GLN A 36 -12.11 -1.73 19.28
N GLY A 37 -12.92 -0.81 18.75
CA GLY A 37 -14.28 -1.13 18.35
C GLY A 37 -14.30 -2.16 17.22
N PHE A 38 -15.37 -2.94 17.13
CA PHE A 38 -15.54 -3.91 16.03
C PHE A 38 -15.51 -3.23 14.64
N SER A 39 -16.01 -2.00 14.55
CA SER A 39 -15.96 -1.19 13.33
C SER A 39 -14.53 -0.81 12.95
N ASP A 40 -13.71 -0.40 13.92
CA ASP A 40 -12.31 0.00 13.68
C ASP A 40 -11.48 -1.22 13.25
N PHE A 41 -11.73 -2.38 13.86
CA PHE A 41 -11.11 -3.64 13.44
C PHE A 41 -11.47 -3.98 11.98
N LEU A 42 -12.75 -3.88 11.61
CA LEU A 42 -13.19 -4.16 10.24
C LEU A 42 -12.54 -3.18 9.24
N GLU A 43 -12.48 -1.90 9.58
CA GLU A 43 -11.81 -0.89 8.76
C GLU A 43 -10.32 -1.19 8.58
N SER A 44 -9.62 -1.55 9.66
CA SER A 44 -8.20 -1.94 9.61
C SER A 44 -7.96 -3.14 8.68
N VAL A 45 -8.76 -4.19 8.83
CA VAL A 45 -8.69 -5.41 8.01
C VAL A 45 -8.92 -5.09 6.52
N LEU A 46 -9.93 -4.26 6.21
CA LEU A 46 -10.22 -3.87 4.83
C LEU A 46 -9.13 -2.96 4.25
N THR A 47 -8.56 -2.08 5.06
CA THR A 47 -7.48 -1.18 4.66
C THR A 47 -6.23 -1.95 4.26
N VAL A 48 -5.85 -2.95 5.04
CA VAL A 48 -4.70 -3.83 4.74
C VAL A 48 -4.91 -4.57 3.41
N GLU A 49 -6.11 -5.07 3.16
CA GLU A 49 -6.43 -5.74 1.89
C GLU A 49 -6.39 -4.78 0.69
N LEU A 50 -6.91 -3.57 0.85
CA LEU A 50 -6.89 -2.55 -0.19
C LEU A 50 -5.45 -2.18 -0.56
N GLN A 51 -4.59 -1.97 0.44
CA GLN A 51 -3.18 -1.63 0.24
C GLN A 51 -2.43 -2.73 -0.51
N GLU A 52 -2.64 -4.00 -0.15
CA GLU A 52 -2.02 -5.14 -0.85
C GLU A 52 -2.50 -5.25 -2.31
N LYS A 53 -3.79 -5.05 -2.57
CA LYS A 53 -4.33 -5.03 -3.94
C LYS A 53 -3.73 -3.89 -4.78
N GLN A 54 -3.62 -2.70 -4.20
CA GLN A 54 -2.98 -1.57 -4.86
C GLN A 54 -1.49 -1.82 -5.13
N TYR A 55 -0.76 -2.38 -4.16
CA TYR A 55 0.64 -2.72 -4.31
C TYR A 55 0.87 -3.74 -5.44
N ARG A 56 0.07 -4.80 -5.48
CA ARG A 56 0.13 -5.81 -6.56
C ARG A 56 -0.19 -5.22 -7.93
N SER A 57 -1.24 -4.39 -8.01
CA SER A 57 -1.62 -3.72 -9.25
C SER A 57 -0.50 -2.81 -9.76
N ARG A 58 0.07 -1.96 -8.89
CA ARG A 58 1.21 -1.10 -9.21
C ARG A 58 2.41 -1.92 -9.69
N THR A 59 2.76 -2.98 -8.96
CA THR A 59 3.88 -3.86 -9.31
C THR A 59 3.67 -4.52 -10.68
N LEU A 60 2.47 -5.00 -10.97
CA LEU A 60 2.12 -5.60 -12.25
C LEU A 60 2.22 -4.57 -13.38
N LEU A 61 1.60 -3.39 -13.21
CA LEU A 61 1.65 -2.32 -14.20
C LEU A 61 3.07 -1.85 -14.48
N THR A 62 3.91 -1.70 -13.44
CA THR A 62 5.33 -1.36 -13.61
C THR A 62 6.09 -2.42 -14.39
N LYS A 63 5.85 -3.71 -14.12
CA LYS A 63 6.45 -4.80 -14.90
C LYS A 63 5.97 -4.80 -16.36
N MET A 64 4.68 -4.59 -16.58
CA MET A 64 4.08 -4.56 -17.93
C MET A 64 4.52 -3.36 -18.76
N ALA A 65 4.86 -2.24 -18.12
CA ALA A 65 5.33 -1.04 -18.82
C ALA A 65 6.70 -1.23 -19.50
N GLY A 66 7.42 -2.34 -19.24
CA GLY A 66 8.64 -2.68 -19.96
C GLY A 66 9.80 -1.72 -19.68
N PHE A 67 9.78 -0.99 -18.57
CA PHE A 67 10.87 -0.09 -18.21
C PHE A 67 12.16 -0.89 -17.97
N PRO A 68 13.27 -0.56 -18.64
CA PRO A 68 14.53 -1.30 -18.51
C PRO A 68 15.17 -1.17 -17.12
N MET A 69 14.83 -0.10 -16.39
CA MET A 69 15.27 0.12 -15.01
C MET A 69 14.22 0.98 -14.28
N ILE A 70 13.99 0.68 -13.00
CA ILE A 70 13.24 1.58 -12.12
C ILE A 70 14.18 2.72 -11.74
N LYS A 71 13.87 3.93 -12.19
CA LYS A 71 14.59 5.15 -11.81
C LYS A 71 13.69 6.00 -10.94
N THR A 72 14.15 6.34 -9.75
CA THR A 72 13.46 7.27 -8.86
C THR A 72 13.97 8.70 -9.09
N ILE A 73 13.25 9.70 -8.59
CA ILE A 73 13.72 11.10 -8.62
C ILE A 73 15.02 11.26 -7.82
N ASP A 74 15.26 10.42 -6.81
CA ASP A 74 16.50 10.44 -6.03
C ASP A 74 17.72 9.98 -6.85
N ASP A 75 17.49 9.12 -7.85
CA ASP A 75 18.52 8.65 -8.78
C ASP A 75 18.80 9.64 -9.93
N PHE A 76 18.10 10.78 -9.99
CA PHE A 76 18.25 11.75 -11.06
C PHE A 76 19.48 12.64 -10.87
N ASP A 77 20.39 12.63 -11.84
CA ASP A 77 21.58 13.49 -11.81
C ASP A 77 21.25 14.94 -12.24
N PHE A 78 20.89 15.75 -11.25
CA PHE A 78 20.66 17.19 -11.43
C PHE A 78 21.93 17.99 -11.78
N LYS A 79 23.13 17.41 -11.68
CA LYS A 79 24.37 18.07 -12.12
C LYS A 79 24.56 17.93 -13.63
N PHE A 80 24.08 16.83 -14.21
CA PHE A 80 24.14 16.58 -15.65
C PHE A 80 23.04 17.34 -16.42
N ALA A 81 21.83 17.42 -15.86
CA ALA A 81 20.70 18.12 -16.49
C ALA A 81 20.68 19.63 -16.16
N SER A 82 21.50 20.42 -16.86
CA SER A 82 21.73 21.86 -16.61
C SER A 82 20.53 22.80 -16.86
N GLY A 83 19.34 22.29 -17.16
CA GLY A 83 18.11 23.06 -17.37
C GLY A 83 17.00 22.81 -16.34
N VAL A 84 17.20 21.90 -15.39
CA VAL A 84 16.13 21.47 -14.47
C VAL A 84 16.32 22.12 -13.09
N PRO A 85 15.41 23.01 -12.63
CA PRO A 85 15.51 23.65 -11.33
C PRO A 85 15.27 22.63 -10.21
N LYS A 86 16.35 22.10 -9.64
CA LYS A 86 16.34 21.09 -8.56
C LYS A 86 15.43 21.44 -7.39
N ASN A 87 15.41 22.71 -6.99
CA ASN A 87 14.59 23.18 -5.86
C ASN A 87 13.10 23.04 -6.16
N LYS A 88 12.68 23.35 -7.40
CA LYS A 88 11.26 23.23 -7.80
C LYS A 88 10.84 21.78 -7.94
N ILE A 89 11.70 20.91 -8.48
CA ILE A 89 11.44 19.47 -8.55
C ILE A 89 11.26 18.89 -7.14
N ARG A 90 12.12 19.26 -6.18
CA ARG A 90 11.99 18.81 -4.79
C ARG A 90 10.70 19.28 -4.13
N GLU A 91 10.32 20.53 -4.33
CA GLU A 91 9.05 21.07 -3.83
C GLU A 91 7.84 20.31 -4.42
N LEU A 92 7.87 19.98 -5.71
CA LEU A 92 6.80 19.19 -6.33
C LEU A 92 6.79 17.74 -5.82
N THR A 93 7.97 17.16 -5.56
CA THR A 93 8.10 15.79 -5.04
C THR A 93 7.53 15.67 -3.63
N SER A 94 7.56 16.74 -2.83
CA SER A 94 6.98 16.75 -1.49
C SER A 94 5.45 16.86 -1.49
N LEU A 95 4.81 17.01 -2.66
CA LEU A 95 3.37 17.19 -2.82
C LEU A 95 2.78 18.38 -2.04
N ALA A 96 3.62 19.32 -1.61
CA ALA A 96 3.22 20.44 -0.74
C ALA A 96 2.26 21.43 -1.43
N PHE A 97 2.12 21.35 -2.76
CA PHE A 97 1.13 22.13 -3.51
C PHE A 97 -0.30 21.62 -3.27
N ILE A 98 -0.49 20.32 -2.97
CA ILE A 98 -1.81 19.73 -2.68
C ILE A 98 -2.39 20.34 -1.40
N GLU A 99 -1.57 20.51 -0.37
CA GLU A 99 -1.97 21.16 0.88
C GLU A 99 -2.26 22.66 0.68
N ARG A 100 -1.57 23.29 -0.27
CA ARG A 100 -1.70 24.73 -0.56
C ARG A 100 -2.84 25.07 -1.54
N GLN A 101 -3.50 24.07 -2.13
CA GLN A 101 -4.54 24.24 -3.17
C GLN A 101 -4.09 25.10 -4.37
N GLU A 102 -2.82 24.97 -4.76
CA GLU A 102 -2.24 25.61 -5.95
C GLU A 102 -2.59 24.88 -7.26
#